data_AF-A0AA38BYW9-F1
#
_entry.id   AF-A0AA38BYW9-F1
#
_cell.length_a   1.000
_cell.length_b   1.000
_cell.length_c   1.000
_cell.angle_alpha   90.00
_cell.angle_beta   90.00
_cell.angle_gamma   90.00
#
_symmetry.space_group_name_H-M   'P 1'
#
loop_
_entity.id
_entity.type
_entity.pdbx_description
1 polymer ?
#
loop_
_entity_poly.entity_id
_entity_poly.type
_entity_poly.pdbx_seq_one_letter_code
_entity_poly.pdbx_strand_id
1 'polypeptide(L)'
;MNMEDVEAFRKAQRADGPAAVLAIGTATPPNSIEQSSYPDYYFRITNSEHKAELKEKFKRMCEKSMIRKRYMYLTEEILKENPNVCAYMAPSLDARQDMVVVEVPKLGKEAASKAIKEWGQAKSKITHTPLLHHQRRGHARRRLPTH
;
A
#
# COMPACT_ATOMS: atom_id res chain seq x y z
N MET A 1 -29.51 -34.63 9.85
CA MET A 1 -29.62 -33.66 8.74
C MET A 1 -29.53 -34.45 7.46
N ASN A 2 -30.65 -34.64 6.79
CA ASN A 2 -30.72 -35.41 5.54
C ASN A 2 -30.34 -34.49 4.36
N MET A 3 -30.19 -35.06 3.15
CA MET A 3 -29.71 -34.30 1.99
C MET A 3 -30.68 -33.18 1.58
N GLU A 4 -31.98 -33.38 1.78
CA GLU A 4 -33.05 -32.41 1.53
C GLU A 4 -32.95 -31.19 2.47
N ASP A 5 -32.65 -31.41 3.76
CA ASP A 5 -32.39 -30.33 4.73
C ASP A 5 -31.19 -29.45 4.31
N VAL A 6 -30.12 -30.07 3.79
CA VAL A 6 -28.91 -29.36 3.36
C VAL A 6 -29.17 -28.51 2.12
N GLU A 7 -29.97 -29.00 1.17
CA GLU A 7 -30.31 -28.26 -0.04
C GLU A 7 -31.23 -27.08 0.26
N ALA A 8 -32.25 -27.27 1.11
CA ALA A 8 -33.11 -26.21 1.59
C ALA A 8 -32.32 -25.11 2.31
N PHE A 9 -31.39 -25.49 3.19
CA PHE A 9 -30.51 -24.55 3.91
C PHE A 9 -29.62 -23.73 2.96
N ARG A 10 -28.98 -24.39 1.98
CA ARG A 10 -28.14 -23.71 0.98
C ARG A 10 -28.94 -22.73 0.13
N LYS A 11 -30.18 -23.07 -0.22
CA LYS A 11 -31.06 -22.19 -0.99
C LYS A 11 -31.45 -20.95 -0.19
N ALA A 12 -31.78 -21.10 1.09
CA ALA A 12 -32.15 -19.99 1.97
C ALA A 12 -30.98 -19.03 2.29
N GLN A 13 -29.74 -19.51 2.29
CA GLN A 13 -28.56 -18.68 2.58
C GLN A 13 -28.07 -17.86 1.37
N ARG A 14 -28.44 -18.24 0.13
CA ARG A 14 -27.98 -17.55 -1.08
C ARG A 14 -28.62 -16.18 -1.19
N ALA A 15 -27.81 -15.20 -1.58
CA ALA A 15 -28.32 -13.90 -1.99
C ALA A 15 -28.94 -13.99 -3.39
N ASP A 16 -30.02 -13.25 -3.61
CA ASP A 16 -30.61 -13.08 -4.93
C ASP A 16 -29.92 -11.93 -5.68
N GLY A 17 -29.58 -12.17 -6.94
CA GLY A 17 -28.96 -11.16 -7.82
C GLY A 17 -27.43 -11.10 -7.78
N PRO A 18 -26.83 -10.29 -8.66
CA PRO A 18 -25.38 -10.13 -8.75
C PRO A 18 -24.83 -9.24 -7.63
N ALA A 19 -23.54 -9.40 -7.31
CA ALA A 19 -22.84 -8.49 -6.40
C ALA A 19 -22.72 -7.08 -7.02
N ALA A 20 -22.97 -6.05 -6.20
CA ALA A 20 -22.90 -4.65 -6.60
C ALA A 20 -21.99 -3.85 -5.66
N VAL A 21 -21.37 -2.79 -6.18
CA VAL A 21 -20.59 -1.83 -5.38
C VAL A 21 -21.57 -0.81 -4.78
N LEU A 22 -21.63 -0.76 -3.44
CA LEU A 22 -22.58 0.11 -2.73
C LEU A 22 -21.97 1.43 -2.23
N ALA A 23 -20.66 1.50 -2.07
CA ALA A 23 -19.93 2.69 -1.63
C ALA A 23 -18.43 2.56 -1.94
N ILE A 24 -17.72 3.68 -2.10
CA ILE A 24 -16.28 3.71 -2.37
C ILE A 24 -15.62 4.78 -1.50
N GLY A 25 -14.75 4.35 -0.60
CA GLY A 25 -13.91 5.23 0.21
C GLY A 25 -12.45 5.11 -0.16
N THR A 26 -11.75 6.25 -0.22
CA THR A 26 -10.30 6.31 -0.51
C THR A 26 -9.57 7.11 0.57
N ALA A 27 -8.31 6.77 0.80
CA ALA A 27 -7.42 7.49 1.70
C ALA A 27 -6.00 7.50 1.14
N THR A 28 -5.28 8.56 1.44
CA THR A 28 -3.88 8.75 1.01
C THR A 28 -3.06 9.23 2.19
N PRO A 29 -1.76 8.87 2.29
CA PRO A 29 -0.86 9.49 3.26
C PRO A 29 -0.86 11.03 3.13
N PRO A 30 -0.58 11.77 4.22
CA PRO A 30 -0.66 13.23 4.21
C PRO A 30 0.46 13.89 3.39
N ASN A 31 1.64 13.28 3.31
CA ASN A 31 2.79 13.86 2.60
C ASN A 31 2.62 13.73 1.08
N SER A 32 2.60 14.87 0.39
CA SER A 32 2.41 15.00 -1.06
C SER A 32 3.70 15.47 -1.71
N ILE A 33 4.18 14.72 -2.70
CA ILE A 33 5.40 15.03 -3.45
C ILE A 33 5.05 15.29 -4.91
N GLU A 34 5.44 16.47 -5.41
CA GLU A 34 5.30 16.84 -6.81
C GLU A 34 6.25 16.03 -7.70
N GLN A 35 5.76 15.54 -8.83
CA GLN A 35 6.53 14.74 -9.76
C GLN A 35 7.64 15.55 -10.43
N SER A 36 7.45 16.86 -10.59
CA SER A 36 8.43 17.78 -11.17
C SER A 36 9.70 17.91 -10.32
N SER A 37 9.57 17.91 -8.99
CA SER A 37 10.70 17.97 -8.04
C SER A 37 11.17 16.61 -7.55
N TYR A 38 10.44 15.53 -7.87
CA TYR A 38 10.77 14.18 -7.43
C TYR A 38 12.17 13.69 -7.84
N PRO A 39 12.69 13.97 -9.07
CA PRO A 39 14.05 13.61 -9.43
C PRO A 39 15.10 14.22 -8.51
N ASP A 40 14.97 15.49 -8.16
CA ASP A 40 15.92 16.17 -7.28
C ASP A 40 15.83 15.62 -5.86
N TYR A 41 14.60 15.51 -5.34
CA TYR A 41 14.33 14.91 -4.03
C TYR A 41 14.93 13.49 -3.92
N TYR A 42 14.62 12.61 -4.88
CA TYR A 42 15.04 11.21 -4.86
C TYR A 42 16.56 11.07 -4.89
N PHE A 43 17.25 11.79 -5.78
CA PHE A 43 18.70 11.69 -5.91
C PHE A 43 19.44 12.29 -4.70
N ARG A 44 18.88 13.33 -4.09
CA ARG A 44 19.40 13.91 -2.84
C ARG A 44 19.28 12.93 -1.67
N ILE A 45 18.07 12.42 -1.40
CA ILE A 45 17.83 11.58 -0.21
C ILE A 45 18.48 10.19 -0.31
N THR A 46 18.78 9.73 -1.52
CA THR A 46 19.50 8.47 -1.77
C THR A 46 21.00 8.65 -1.98
N ASN A 47 21.55 9.83 -1.67
CA ASN A 47 22.96 10.18 -1.82
C ASN A 47 23.54 9.79 -3.20
N SER A 48 22.76 10.05 -4.25
CA SER A 48 23.05 9.60 -5.62
C SER A 48 23.24 10.76 -6.61
N GLU A 49 23.36 12.01 -6.12
CA GLU A 49 23.49 13.21 -6.97
C GLU A 49 24.69 13.17 -7.93
N HIS A 50 25.75 12.46 -7.56
CA HIS A 50 26.93 12.23 -8.40
C HIS A 50 26.62 11.42 -9.68
N LYS A 51 25.43 10.79 -9.79
CA LYS A 51 25.01 9.99 -10.96
C LYS A 51 24.20 10.82 -11.96
N ALA A 52 24.81 11.85 -12.53
CA ALA A 52 24.15 12.83 -13.40
C ALA A 52 23.39 12.20 -14.57
N GLU A 53 23.99 11.25 -15.31
CA GLU A 53 23.31 10.57 -16.44
C GLU A 53 22.08 9.78 -16.00
N LEU A 54 22.16 9.12 -14.84
CA LEU A 54 21.04 8.36 -14.29
C LEU A 54 19.92 9.31 -13.84
N LYS A 55 20.28 10.46 -13.27
CA LYS A 55 19.34 11.52 -12.89
C LYS A 55 18.60 12.08 -14.10
N GLU A 56 19.30 12.32 -15.20
CA GLU A 56 18.68 12.79 -16.44
C GLU A 56 17.71 11.76 -17.02
N LYS A 57 18.10 10.49 -17.10
CA LYS A 57 17.20 9.39 -17.50
C LYS A 57 15.96 9.33 -16.60
N PHE A 58 16.16 9.47 -15.28
CA PHE A 58 15.09 9.46 -14.31
C PHE A 58 14.13 10.65 -14.44
N LYS A 59 14.66 11.84 -14.72
CA LYS A 59 13.87 13.04 -15.01
C LYS A 59 12.96 12.83 -16.23
N ARG A 60 13.51 12.31 -17.33
CA ARG A 60 12.73 11.99 -18.55
C ARG A 60 11.63 10.95 -18.26
N MET A 61 11.88 9.96 -17.42
CA MET A 61 10.86 8.99 -16.98
C MET A 61 9.75 9.68 -16.17
N CYS A 62 10.10 10.58 -15.26
CA CYS A 62 9.13 11.33 -14.46
C CYS A 62 8.25 12.23 -15.34
N GLU A 63 8.83 12.96 -16.29
CA GLU A 63 8.10 13.81 -17.24
C GLU A 63 7.11 13.01 -18.10
N LYS A 64 7.52 11.84 -18.60
CA LYS A 64 6.67 10.98 -19.43
C LYS A 64 5.66 10.14 -18.65
N SER A 65 5.72 10.13 -17.32
CA SER A 65 4.84 9.30 -16.48
C SER A 65 3.39 9.77 -16.44
N MET A 66 3.09 11.01 -16.89
CA MET A 66 1.78 11.66 -16.76
C MET A 66 1.30 11.81 -15.31
N ILE A 67 2.19 11.63 -14.33
CA ILE A 67 1.91 11.82 -12.90
C ILE A 67 2.21 13.28 -12.55
N ARG A 68 1.27 13.95 -11.87
CA ARG A 68 1.49 15.30 -11.33
C ARG A 68 2.11 15.27 -9.93
N LYS A 69 1.51 14.49 -9.03
CA LYS A 69 1.95 14.33 -7.65
C LYS A 69 1.64 12.95 -7.11
N ARG A 70 2.32 12.54 -6.03
CA ARG A 70 2.07 11.29 -5.32
C ARG A 70 2.03 11.52 -3.82
N TYR A 71 1.21 10.74 -3.14
CA TYR A 71 1.14 10.73 -1.69
C TYR A 71 2.00 9.60 -1.15
N MET A 72 2.96 9.91 -0.29
CA MET A 72 3.95 8.97 0.21
C MET A 72 3.99 8.99 1.73
N TYR A 73 3.94 7.83 2.37
CA TYR A 73 4.17 7.74 3.81
C TYR A 73 5.62 8.09 4.17
N LEU A 74 6.58 7.65 3.34
CA LEU A 74 8.00 7.91 3.55
C LEU A 74 8.32 9.40 3.37
N THR A 75 8.56 10.08 4.48
CA THR A 75 9.06 11.47 4.52
C THR A 75 10.58 11.51 4.58
N GLU A 76 11.17 12.69 4.44
CA GLU A 76 12.63 12.85 4.51
C GLU A 76 13.19 12.46 5.89
N GLU A 77 12.43 12.74 6.95
CA GLU A 77 12.76 12.42 8.34
C GLU A 77 12.83 10.90 8.54
N ILE A 78 11.79 10.17 8.11
CA ILE A 78 11.74 8.71 8.21
C ILE A 78 12.90 8.08 7.43
N LEU A 79 13.21 8.62 6.25
CA LEU A 79 14.30 8.12 5.40
C LEU A 79 15.69 8.41 6.01
N LYS A 80 15.87 9.55 6.70
CA LYS A 80 17.10 9.87 7.42
C LYS A 80 17.32 8.97 8.64
N GLU A 81 16.25 8.61 9.36
CA GLU A 81 16.30 7.65 10.46
C GLU A 81 16.56 6.21 9.97
N ASN A 82 16.22 5.91 8.72
CA ASN A 82 16.32 4.57 8.13
C ASN A 82 17.22 4.55 6.88
N PRO A 83 18.53 4.84 6.98
CA PRO A 83 19.41 4.99 5.81
C PRO A 83 19.49 3.73 4.92
N ASN A 84 19.32 2.53 5.50
CA ASN A 84 19.29 1.27 4.76
C ASN A 84 18.09 1.17 3.80
N VAL A 85 17.02 1.95 4.03
CA VAL A 85 15.87 2.03 3.12
C VAL A 85 16.24 2.80 1.84
N CYS A 86 17.15 3.78 1.94
CA CYS A 86 17.68 4.56 0.82
C CYS A 86 18.86 3.87 0.11
N ALA A 87 19.63 3.04 0.82
CA ALA A 87 20.78 2.35 0.27
C ALA A 87 20.37 1.20 -0.67
N TYR A 88 20.99 1.14 -1.85
CA TYR A 88 20.72 0.10 -2.83
C TYR A 88 21.17 -1.28 -2.30
N MET A 89 20.23 -2.24 -2.26
CA MET A 89 20.43 -3.61 -1.78
C MET A 89 20.85 -3.79 -0.32
N ALA A 90 20.83 -2.73 0.50
CA ALA A 90 21.06 -2.86 1.94
C ALA A 90 19.91 -3.64 2.63
N PRO A 91 20.21 -4.42 3.67
CA PRO A 91 19.19 -5.10 4.46
C PRO A 91 18.27 -4.07 5.13
N SER A 92 17.01 -4.03 4.68
CA SER A 92 15.99 -3.08 5.15
C SER A 92 14.61 -3.72 5.31
N LEU A 93 14.51 -5.05 5.28
CA LEU A 93 13.22 -5.74 5.31
C LEU A 93 12.49 -5.52 6.63
N ASP A 94 13.18 -5.68 7.76
CA ASP A 94 12.57 -5.56 9.10
C ASP A 94 12.06 -4.14 9.34
N ALA A 95 12.89 -3.12 9.10
CA ALA A 95 12.48 -1.72 9.18
C ALA A 95 11.27 -1.40 8.27
N ARG A 96 11.24 -1.94 7.05
CA ARG A 96 10.08 -1.78 6.16
C ARG A 96 8.85 -2.49 6.73
N GLN A 97 9.00 -3.67 7.32
CA GLN A 97 7.91 -4.45 7.92
C GLN A 97 7.31 -3.70 9.11
N ASP A 98 8.15 -3.17 10.00
CA ASP A 98 7.71 -2.41 11.18
C ASP A 98 6.85 -1.20 10.79
N MET A 99 7.24 -0.51 9.70
CA MET A 99 6.43 0.57 9.14
C MET A 99 5.11 0.04 8.52
N VAL A 100 5.17 -0.95 7.63
CA VAL A 100 3.97 -1.34 6.86
C VAL A 100 2.92 -2.07 7.69
N VAL A 101 3.31 -2.84 8.71
CA VAL A 101 2.38 -3.59 9.58
C VAL A 101 1.44 -2.64 10.32
N VAL A 102 1.92 -1.44 10.64
CA VAL A 102 1.14 -0.43 11.35
C VAL A 102 0.38 0.47 10.38
N GLU A 103 1.04 0.94 9.33
CA GLU A 103 0.50 2.02 8.49
C GLU A 103 -0.49 1.54 7.44
N VAL A 104 -0.34 0.31 6.93
CA VAL A 104 -1.29 -0.25 5.96
C VAL A 104 -2.69 -0.43 6.59
N PRO A 105 -2.85 -1.02 7.79
CA PRO A 105 -4.16 -1.08 8.44
C PRO A 105 -4.74 0.29 8.78
N LYS A 106 -3.91 1.27 9.19
CA LYS A 106 -4.38 2.64 9.47
C LYS A 106 -4.98 3.30 8.23
N LEU A 107 -4.27 3.22 7.09
CA LEU A 107 -4.75 3.80 5.83
C LEU A 107 -5.99 3.05 5.32
N GLY A 108 -6.01 1.73 5.44
CA GLY A 108 -7.17 0.89 5.12
C GLY A 108 -8.39 1.24 5.98
N LYS A 109 -8.20 1.47 7.29
CA LYS A 109 -9.26 1.92 8.21
C LYS A 109 -9.83 3.26 7.80
N GLU A 110 -9.00 4.21 7.38
CA GLU A 110 -9.47 5.53 6.94
C GLU A 110 -10.33 5.43 5.68
N ALA A 111 -9.86 4.69 4.67
CA ALA A 111 -10.61 4.45 3.44
C ALA A 111 -11.93 3.71 3.72
N ALA A 112 -11.89 2.63 4.51
CA ALA A 112 -13.07 1.87 4.90
C ALA A 112 -14.07 2.71 5.70
N SER A 113 -13.59 3.60 6.58
CA SER A 113 -14.47 4.48 7.36
C SER A 113 -15.24 5.47 6.48
N LYS A 114 -14.60 5.99 5.41
CA LYS A 114 -15.28 6.83 4.41
C LYS A 114 -16.31 6.04 3.61
N ALA A 115 -15.97 4.83 3.17
CA ALA A 115 -16.89 3.94 2.44
C ALA A 115 -18.12 3.57 3.29
N ILE A 116 -17.92 3.21 4.56
CA ILE A 116 -19.01 2.87 5.49
C ILE A 116 -19.91 4.08 5.73
N LYS A 117 -19.32 5.29 5.83
CA LYS A 117 -20.08 6.53 6.01
C LYS A 117 -20.97 6.82 4.79
N GLU A 118 -20.45 6.64 3.58
CA GLU A 118 -21.22 6.76 2.33
C GLU A 118 -22.31 5.69 2.21
N TRP A 119 -22.00 4.44 2.58
CA TRP A 119 -22.96 3.33 2.57
C TRP A 119 -24.16 3.56 3.51
N GLY A 120 -23.95 4.29 4.62
CA GLY A 120 -25.02 4.75 5.52
C GLY A 120 -25.64 3.66 6.41
N GLN A 121 -25.21 2.40 6.31
CA GLN A 121 -25.68 1.31 7.16
C GLN A 121 -24.79 1.13 8.42
N ALA A 122 -25.34 0.46 9.44
CA ALA A 122 -24.58 0.13 10.64
C ALA A 122 -23.41 -0.81 10.34
N LYS A 123 -22.25 -0.56 10.99
CA LYS A 123 -21.05 -1.40 10.87
C LYS A 123 -21.29 -2.88 11.22
N SER A 124 -22.23 -3.16 12.13
CA SER A 124 -22.62 -4.52 12.52
C SER A 124 -23.23 -5.34 11.38
N LYS A 125 -23.67 -4.71 10.29
CA LYS A 125 -24.18 -5.40 9.10
C LYS A 125 -23.08 -5.86 8.13
N ILE A 126 -21.82 -5.53 8.39
CA ILE A 126 -20.69 -6.02 7.61
C ILE A 126 -20.42 -7.48 8.01
N THR A 127 -20.57 -8.40 7.06
CA THR A 127 -20.39 -9.85 7.31
C THR A 127 -19.03 -10.37 6.86
N HIS A 128 -18.36 -9.67 5.95
CA HIS A 128 -17.08 -10.07 5.38
C HIS A 128 -16.14 -8.85 5.26
N THR A 129 -14.86 -9.04 5.49
CA THR A 129 -13.85 -7.96 5.41
C THR A 129 -12.59 -8.48 4.70
N PRO A 130 -12.57 -8.48 3.35
CA PRO A 130 -11.36 -8.79 2.62
C PRO A 130 -10.35 -7.65 2.74
N LEU A 131 -9.09 -7.98 3.00
CA LEU A 131 -7.98 -7.04 3.05
C LEU A 131 -6.93 -7.46 2.00
N LEU A 132 -6.58 -6.53 1.11
CA LEU A 132 -5.53 -6.72 0.12
C LEU A 132 -4.46 -5.64 0.34
N HIS A 133 -3.21 -6.07 0.46
CA HIS A 133 -2.06 -5.17 0.46
C HIS A 133 -0.92 -5.80 -0.35
N HIS A 134 -0.02 -4.96 -0.83
CA HIS A 134 1.12 -5.41 -1.62
C HIS A 134 2.42 -5.05 -0.92
N GLN A 135 3.28 -6.03 -0.71
CA GLN A 135 4.63 -5.84 -0.23
C GLN A 135 5.58 -6.72 -1.04
N ARG A 136 6.52 -6.10 -1.77
CA ARG A 136 7.58 -6.86 -2.42
C ARG A 136 8.59 -7.27 -1.37
N ARG A 137 8.83 -8.58 -1.22
CA ARG A 137 10.01 -9.07 -0.48
C ARG A 137 11.24 -8.62 -1.27
N GLY A 138 12.12 -7.85 -0.63
CA GLY A 138 13.43 -7.55 -1.21
C GLY A 138 14.22 -8.84 -1.48
N HIS A 139 15.35 -8.75 -2.17
CA HIS A 139 16.27 -9.89 -2.37
C HIS A 139 16.87 -10.33 -1.03
N ALA A 140 16.11 -11.06 -0.23
CA ALA A 140 16.61 -11.80 0.92
C ALA A 140 17.33 -13.03 0.37
N ARG A 141 18.67 -12.98 0.26
CA ARG A 141 19.44 -14.23 0.36
C ARG A 141 19.05 -14.84 1.69
N ARG A 142 18.31 -15.96 1.67
CA ARG A 142 18.08 -16.76 2.87
C ARG A 142 19.46 -17.10 3.43
N ARG A 143 19.87 -16.46 4.53
CA ARG A 143 20.93 -17.04 5.34
C ARG A 143 20.32 -18.28 5.95
N LEU A 144 20.73 -19.45 5.46
CA LEU A 144 20.52 -20.70 6.18
C LEU A 144 21.15 -20.51 7.58
N PRO A 145 20.48 -20.95 8.67
CA PRO A 145 21.12 -20.97 9.96
C PRO A 145 22.32 -21.92 9.86
N THR A 146 23.52 -21.40 10.10
CA THR A 146 24.68 -22.22 10.42
C THR A 146 24.54 -22.67 11.87
N HIS A 147 24.04 -23.89 12.06
CA HIS A 147 24.30 -24.71 13.24
C HIS A 147 24.41 -26.16 12.78
#